data_AF-A0AAC8PW18-F1
#
_entry.id   AF-A0AAC8PW18-F1
#
_cell.length_a   1.000
_cell.length_b   1.000
_cell.length_c   1.000
_cell.angle_alpha   90.00
_cell.angle_beta   90.00
_cell.angle_gamma   90.00
#
_symmetry.space_group_name_H-M   'P 1'
#
loop_
_entity.id
_entity.type
_entity.pdbx_description
1 polymer ?
#
loop_
_entity_poly.entity_id
_entity_poly.type
_entity_poly.pdbx_seq_one_letter_code
_entity_poly.pdbx_strand_id
1 'polypeptide(L)'
;MTTLTQAISALDTLREFLLANETSDDRQEAVKEVSELFKQKPKIRIRSATTTEVNKATGKTFYWKPLRDYCRANSLDIDQVEINGLDVNDYPHEAWLHVYDINLDTLFLA
;
A
#
# COMPACT_ATOMS: atom_id res chain seq x y z
N MET A 1 5.66 -3.41 -16.44
CA MET A 1 4.51 -2.77 -15.74
C MET A 1 4.97 -2.51 -14.32
N THR A 2 5.32 -1.28 -13.99
CA THR A 2 5.76 -0.91 -12.63
C THR A 2 4.52 -0.81 -11.76
N THR A 3 4.49 -1.52 -10.62
CA THR A 3 3.33 -1.47 -9.71
C THR A 3 3.31 -0.15 -8.95
N LEU A 4 2.14 0.29 -8.50
CA LEU A 4 1.99 1.55 -7.74
C LEU A 4 2.86 1.55 -6.47
N THR A 5 3.00 0.39 -5.82
CA THR A 5 3.88 0.16 -4.68
C THR A 5 5.35 0.41 -5.03
N GLN A 6 5.83 -0.14 -6.15
CA GLN A 6 7.20 0.10 -6.63
C GLN A 6 7.47 1.57 -6.95
N ALA A 7 6.47 2.28 -7.50
CA ALA A 7 6.59 3.70 -7.75
C ALA A 7 6.68 4.51 -6.45
N ILE A 8 5.90 4.16 -5.42
CA ILE A 8 5.95 4.83 -4.11
C ILE A 8 7.31 4.61 -3.44
N SER A 9 7.80 3.37 -3.36
CA SER A 9 9.12 3.07 -2.80
C SER A 9 10.25 3.79 -3.54
N ALA A 10 10.18 3.87 -4.88
CA ALA A 10 11.16 4.60 -5.68
C ALA A 10 11.16 6.12 -5.37
N LEU A 11 9.99 6.71 -5.11
CA LEU A 11 9.89 8.11 -4.71
C LEU A 11 10.47 8.36 -3.30
N ASP A 12 10.31 7.43 -2.36
CA ASP A 12 10.90 7.53 -1.03
C ASP A 12 12.44 7.45 -1.08
N THR A 13 12.98 6.52 -1.88
CA THR A 13 14.44 6.42 -2.10
C THR A 13 15.02 7.70 -2.73
N LEU A 14 14.31 8.30 -3.69
CA LEU A 14 14.73 9.56 -4.30
C LEU A 14 14.74 10.72 -3.29
N ARG A 15 13.77 10.76 -2.37
CA ARG A 15 13.73 11.75 -1.29
C ARG A 15 14.93 11.62 -0.36
N GLU A 16 15.26 10.41 0.09
CA GLU A 16 16.41 10.16 0.96
C GLU A 16 17.73 10.55 0.28
N PHE A 17 17.87 10.21 -1.01
CA PHE A 17 19.04 10.59 -1.80
C PHE A 17 19.21 12.12 -1.94
N LEU A 18 18.10 12.84 -2.11
CA LEU A 18 18.12 14.31 -2.18
C LEU A 18 18.48 14.96 -0.84
N LEU A 19 18.09 14.35 0.28
CA LEU A 19 18.43 14.85 1.62
C LEU A 19 19.89 14.55 2.01
N ALA A 20 20.47 13.47 1.49
CA ALA A 20 21.82 13.03 1.84
C ALA A 20 22.94 13.80 1.12
N ASN A 21 22.65 14.46 0.00
CA ASN A 21 23.62 15.24 -0.74
C ASN A 21 23.55 16.72 -0.32
N GLU A 22 24.59 17.22 0.35
CA GLU A 22 24.76 18.66 0.61
C GLU A 22 24.74 19.43 -0.70
N THR A 23 23.68 20.21 -0.93
CA THR A 23 23.56 21.07 -2.10
C THR A 23 23.37 22.53 -1.71
N SER A 24 23.93 23.43 -2.51
CA SER A 24 23.95 24.90 -2.29
C SER A 24 22.58 25.48 -1.95
N ASP A 25 22.55 26.67 -1.33
CA ASP A 25 21.34 27.36 -0.83
C ASP A 25 20.13 27.31 -1.80
N ASP A 26 20.33 27.55 -3.10
CA ASP A 26 19.26 27.50 -4.10
C ASP A 26 18.61 26.11 -4.28
N ARG A 27 19.34 25.03 -3.98
CA ARG A 27 18.82 23.65 -4.04
C ARG A 27 18.18 23.20 -2.73
N GLN A 28 18.54 23.80 -1.58
CA GLN A 28 17.85 23.53 -0.32
C GLN A 28 16.40 23.98 -0.38
N GLU A 29 16.12 25.11 -1.04
CA GLU A 29 14.75 25.59 -1.22
C GLU A 29 13.94 24.65 -2.12
N ALA A 30 14.53 24.16 -3.23
CA ALA A 30 13.89 23.16 -4.08
C ALA A 30 13.64 21.82 -3.36
N VAL A 31 14.57 21.36 -2.52
CA VAL A 31 14.40 20.15 -1.71
C VAL A 31 13.33 20.33 -0.63
N LYS A 32 13.22 21.52 -0.02
CA LYS A 32 12.14 21.88 0.91
C LYS A 32 10.80 21.91 0.20
N GLU A 33 10.69 22.59 -0.94
CA GLU A 33 9.45 22.71 -1.69
C GLU A 33 8.95 21.34 -2.16
N VAL A 34 9.87 20.51 -2.69
CA VAL A 34 9.58 19.11 -3.01
C VAL A 34 9.16 18.34 -1.75
N SER A 35 9.84 18.49 -0.62
CA SER A 35 9.47 17.84 0.65
C SER A 35 8.09 18.28 1.16
N GLU A 36 7.72 19.55 1.02
CA GLU A 36 6.39 20.06 1.38
C GLU A 36 5.32 19.53 0.43
N LEU A 37 5.59 19.46 -0.88
CA LEU A 37 4.72 18.80 -1.87
C LEU A 37 4.53 17.31 -1.55
N PHE A 38 5.56 16.62 -1.07
CA PHE A 38 5.47 15.25 -0.59
C PHE A 38 4.62 15.11 0.67
N LYS A 39 4.70 16.06 1.61
CA LYS A 39 3.83 16.10 2.80
C LYS A 39 2.37 16.36 2.43
N GLN A 40 2.13 17.11 1.36
CA GLN A 40 0.81 17.41 0.81
C GLN A 40 0.26 16.30 -0.11
N LYS A 41 1.02 15.22 -0.37
CA LYS A 41 0.44 14.07 -1.06
C LYS A 41 -0.81 13.65 -0.30
N PRO A 42 -1.97 13.48 -0.96
CA PRO A 42 -3.01 12.68 -0.36
C PRO A 42 -2.33 11.36 0.03
N LYS A 43 -2.47 10.94 1.29
CA LYS A 43 -2.24 9.53 1.63
C LYS A 43 -3.20 8.78 0.71
N ILE A 44 -2.72 8.34 -0.45
CA ILE A 44 -3.42 7.39 -1.28
C ILE A 44 -3.45 6.16 -0.40
N ARG A 45 -4.52 6.02 0.39
CA ARG A 45 -4.71 4.88 1.24
C ARG A 45 -5.06 3.76 0.28
N ILE A 46 -4.02 3.06 -0.18
CA ILE A 46 -4.19 1.84 -0.96
C ILE A 46 -5.10 0.96 -0.10
N ARG A 47 -6.29 0.67 -0.62
CA ARG A 47 -7.29 -0.05 0.15
C ARG A 47 -6.75 -1.44 0.43
N SER A 48 -6.87 -1.86 1.67
CA SER A 48 -6.59 -3.23 2.13
C SER A 48 -7.88 -3.82 2.67
N ALA A 49 -7.95 -5.14 2.73
CA ALA A 49 -9.02 -5.83 3.42
C ALA A 49 -8.55 -7.18 4.00
N THR A 50 -9.14 -7.54 5.13
CA THR A 50 -9.03 -8.89 5.69
C THR A 50 -9.90 -9.88 4.90
N THR A 51 -9.60 -11.18 5.00
CA THR A 51 -10.48 -12.20 4.39
C THR A 51 -11.88 -12.17 4.97
N THR A 52 -12.02 -11.78 6.25
CA THR A 52 -13.31 -11.68 6.94
C THR A 52 -14.20 -10.61 6.31
N GLU A 53 -13.64 -9.42 6.04
CA GLU A 53 -14.38 -8.32 5.42
C GLU A 53 -14.84 -8.66 4.00
N VAL A 54 -13.94 -9.21 3.19
CA VAL A 54 -14.27 -9.62 1.81
C VAL A 54 -15.28 -10.76 1.78
N ASN A 55 -15.16 -11.74 2.68
CA ASN A 55 -16.15 -12.81 2.82
C ASN A 55 -17.54 -12.25 3.14
N LYS A 56 -17.62 -11.28 4.05
CA LYS A 56 -18.86 -10.63 4.45
C LYS A 56 -19.47 -9.82 3.30
N ALA A 57 -18.66 -9.06 2.56
CA ALA A 57 -19.14 -8.23 1.45
C ALA A 57 -19.62 -9.03 0.24
N THR A 58 -18.99 -10.18 -0.03
CA THR A 58 -19.29 -11.01 -1.21
C THR A 58 -20.23 -12.18 -0.94
N GLY A 59 -20.41 -12.57 0.33
CA GLY A 59 -21.10 -13.81 0.72
C GLY A 59 -20.35 -15.09 0.35
N LYS A 60 -19.07 -15.00 -0.02
CA LYS A 60 -18.22 -16.14 -0.40
C LYS A 60 -17.14 -16.39 0.65
N THR A 61 -16.45 -17.54 0.55
CA THR A 61 -15.32 -17.87 1.42
C THR A 61 -14.01 -17.83 0.65
N PHE A 62 -13.10 -16.96 1.08
CA PHE A 62 -11.74 -16.84 0.58
C PHE A 62 -10.73 -17.26 1.64
N TYR A 63 -9.64 -17.89 1.21
CA TYR A 63 -8.58 -18.34 2.09
C TYR A 63 -7.42 -17.33 2.13
N TRP A 64 -6.85 -17.13 3.31
CA TRP A 64 -5.78 -16.16 3.53
C TRP A 64 -4.41 -16.62 2.98
N LYS A 65 -4.19 -17.95 2.87
CA LYS A 65 -2.88 -18.49 2.49
C LYS A 65 -2.44 -18.10 1.07
N PRO A 66 -3.30 -18.20 0.03
CA PRO A 66 -2.96 -17.72 -1.31
C PRO A 66 -2.56 -16.23 -1.36
N LEU A 67 -3.26 -15.37 -0.62
CA LEU A 67 -2.93 -13.94 -0.52
C LEU A 67 -1.56 -13.72 0.13
N ARG A 68 -1.31 -14.39 1.27
CA ARG A 68 -0.03 -14.30 1.98
C ARG A 68 1.13 -14.77 1.11
N ASP A 69 0.95 -15.88 0.40
CA ASP A 69 2.00 -16.45 -0.44
C ASP A 69 2.27 -15.54 -1.66
N TYR A 70 1.24 -14.91 -2.24
CA TYR A 70 1.40 -13.87 -3.28
C TYR A 70 2.16 -12.63 -2.76
N CYS A 71 1.78 -12.10 -1.60
CA CYS A 71 2.46 -10.94 -1.02
C CYS A 71 3.94 -11.22 -0.76
N ARG A 72 4.28 -12.40 -0.22
CA ARG A 72 5.67 -12.82 0.01
C ARG A 72 6.47 -12.94 -1.28
N ALA A 73 5.86 -13.51 -2.33
CA ALA A 73 6.52 -13.68 -3.63
C ALA A 73 6.79 -12.34 -4.34
N ASN A 74 6.00 -11.31 -4.04
CA ASN A 74 6.06 -10.00 -4.69
C ASN A 74 6.57 -8.88 -3.76
N SER A 75 7.10 -9.22 -2.58
CA SER A 75 7.58 -8.26 -1.58
C SER A 75 6.55 -7.19 -1.22
N LEU A 76 5.28 -7.58 -1.09
CA LEU A 76 4.22 -6.70 -0.63
C LEU A 76 4.09 -6.80 0.89
N ASP A 77 3.98 -5.65 1.54
CA ASP A 77 3.71 -5.56 2.97
C ASP A 77 2.31 -6.08 3.29
N ILE A 78 2.20 -6.76 4.43
CA ILE A 78 0.95 -7.26 4.99
C ILE A 78 0.77 -6.59 6.34
N ASP A 79 -0.25 -5.75 6.46
CA ASP A 79 -0.62 -5.13 7.71
C ASP A 79 -1.39 -6.12 8.60
N GLN A 80 -1.52 -5.79 9.87
CA GLN A 80 -2.38 -6.52 10.81
C GLN A 80 -3.35 -5.56 11.48
N VAL A 81 -4.59 -6.03 11.62
CA VAL A 81 -5.67 -5.31 12.31
C VAL A 81 -6.28 -6.21 13.37
N GLU A 82 -6.63 -5.61 14.51
CA GLU A 82 -7.31 -6.33 15.58
C GLU A 82 -8.81 -6.42 15.29
N ILE A 83 -9.34 -7.65 15.21
CA ILE A 83 -10.77 -7.91 15.06
C ILE A 83 -11.20 -8.85 16.18
N ASN A 84 -12.07 -8.37 17.07
CA ASN A 84 -12.56 -9.12 18.23
C ASN A 84 -11.44 -9.72 19.11
N GLY A 85 -10.37 -8.96 19.35
CA GLY A 85 -9.24 -9.41 20.17
C GLY A 85 -8.29 -10.39 19.47
N LEU A 86 -8.42 -10.56 18.15
CA LEU A 86 -7.52 -11.38 17.34
C LEU A 86 -6.82 -10.51 16.30
N ASP A 87 -5.50 -10.66 16.19
CA ASP A 87 -4.73 -10.06 15.11
C ASP A 87 -4.99 -10.81 13.80
N VAL A 88 -5.55 -10.09 12.83
CA VAL A 88 -5.90 -10.62 11.51
C VAL A 88 -5.09 -9.88 10.46
N ASN A 89 -4.54 -10.63 9.51
CA ASN A 89 -3.82 -10.06 8.39
C ASN A 89 -4.77 -9.26 7.49
N ASP A 90 -4.33 -8.05 7.15
CA ASP A 90 -4.98 -7.13 6.23
C ASP A 90 -4.17 -7.08 4.93
N TYR A 91 -4.77 -7.52 3.82
CA TYR A 91 -4.07 -7.73 2.55
C TYR A 91 -4.32 -6.58 1.59
N PRO A 92 -3.29 -6.11 0.85
CA PRO A 92 -3.42 -4.98 -0.07
C PRO A 92 -4.32 -5.33 -1.27
N HIS A 93 -4.96 -4.30 -1.85
CA HIS A 93 -5.78 -4.40 -3.07
C HIS A 93 -5.13 -5.21 -4.18
N GLU A 94 -3.83 -5.00 -4.42
CA GLU A 94 -3.08 -5.69 -5.46
C GLU A 94 -3.13 -7.23 -5.30
N ALA A 95 -3.01 -7.73 -4.06
CA ALA A 95 -3.08 -9.17 -3.79
C ALA A 95 -4.50 -9.71 -4.01
N TRP A 96 -5.52 -8.97 -3.57
CA TRP A 96 -6.93 -9.35 -3.79
C TRP A 96 -7.30 -9.40 -5.27
N LEU A 97 -6.86 -8.41 -6.04
CA LEU A 97 -7.10 -8.34 -7.46
C LEU A 97 -6.37 -9.49 -8.19
N HIS A 98 -5.10 -9.74 -7.88
CA HIS A 98 -4.35 -10.79 -8.58
C HIS A 98 -4.79 -12.21 -8.22
N VAL A 99 -5.05 -12.50 -6.94
CA VAL A 99 -5.31 -13.87 -6.49
C VAL A 99 -6.76 -14.29 -6.74
N TYR A 100 -7.71 -13.35 -6.60
CA TYR A 100 -9.13 -13.67 -6.62
C TYR A 100 -9.95 -12.81 -7.59
N ASP A 101 -9.31 -11.93 -8.38
CA ASP A 101 -9.99 -10.97 -9.26
C ASP A 101 -10.98 -10.06 -8.50
N ILE A 102 -10.61 -9.68 -7.27
CA ILE A 102 -11.42 -8.82 -6.41
C ILE A 102 -10.84 -7.41 -6.38
N ASN A 103 -11.59 -6.47 -6.94
CA ASN A 103 -11.29 -5.06 -6.83
C ASN A 103 -11.92 -4.47 -5.56
N LEU A 104 -11.09 -4.20 -4.54
CA LEU A 104 -11.55 -3.66 -3.25
C LEU A 104 -12.13 -2.25 -3.36
N ASP A 105 -11.72 -1.45 -4.35
CA ASP A 105 -12.30 -0.12 -4.56
C ASP A 105 -13.77 -0.27 -4.90
N THR A 106 -14.09 -1.12 -5.88
CA THR A 106 -15.48 -1.38 -6.28
C THR A 106 -16.28 -2.17 -5.24
N LEU A 107 -15.65 -3.08 -4.50
CA LEU A 107 -16.34 -3.95 -3.54
C LEU A 107 -16.90 -3.16 -2.34
N PHE A 108 -16.17 -2.15 -1.89
CA PHE A 108 -16.56 -1.31 -0.75
C PHE A 108 -16.85 0.15 -1.18
N LEU A 109 -17.37 0.34 -2.39
CA LEU A 109 -18.05 1.60 -2.75
C LEU A 109 -19.35 1.65 -1.93
N ALA A 110 -19.28 2.34 -0.79
CA ALA A 110 -20.44 2.82 -0.04
C ALA A 110 -20.50 4.34 -0.16
#